data_AF-A0A432HVT6-F1
#
_entry.id   AF-A0A432HVT6-F1
#
_cell.length_a   1.000
_cell.length_b   1.000
_cell.length_c   1.000
_cell.angle_alpha   90.00
_cell.angle_beta   90.00
_cell.angle_gamma   90.00
#
_symmetry.space_group_name_H-M   'P 1'
#
loop_
_entity.id
_entity.type
_entity.pdbx_description
1 polymer ?
#
loop_
_entity_poly.entity_id
_entity_poly.type
_entity_poly.pdbx_seq_one_letter_code
_entity_poly.pdbx_strand_id
1 'polypeptide(L)'
;MVLYIIDPFHDTHLPILHRELELAGMRLNQPPPQVFITRLQKGGVEVRSTVEQTHLTVEHMRDIIRSFGYTSALVTLRVNATADMLVDTMAGSRVYSKAVVIINKIDLATPEDLANIRASLPEGWPVLPISAVTGEGIEEMKDFIYDNLGFMSIYLKPQGQEADLIEPLIVKDTSTVQ
;
A
#
# COMPACT_ATOMS: atom_id res chain seq x y z
N MET A 1 -5.34 -1.02 -7.06
CA MET A 1 -6.07 -1.23 -5.79
C MET A 1 -6.37 -2.70 -5.64
N VAL A 2 -6.24 -3.25 -4.44
CA VAL A 2 -6.58 -4.64 -4.10
C VAL A 2 -7.82 -4.66 -3.23
N LEU A 3 -8.73 -5.61 -3.48
CA LEU A 3 -9.93 -5.82 -2.69
C LEU A 3 -9.80 -7.14 -1.94
N TYR A 4 -9.73 -7.10 -0.61
CA TYR A 4 -9.85 -8.30 0.20
C TYR A 4 -11.31 -8.58 0.47
N ILE A 5 -11.79 -9.77 0.12
CA ILE A 5 -13.10 -10.26 0.53
C ILE A 5 -12.85 -11.39 1.52
N ILE A 6 -13.25 -11.17 2.76
CA ILE A 6 -13.03 -12.10 3.87
C ILE A 6 -14.34 -12.46 4.54
N ASP A 7 -14.32 -13.57 5.25
CA ASP A 7 -15.44 -14.11 6.01
C ASP A 7 -15.15 -13.91 7.51
N PRO A 8 -16.10 -13.42 8.32
CA PRO A 8 -15.92 -13.22 9.77
C PRO A 8 -15.57 -14.51 10.52
N PHE A 9 -15.88 -15.68 9.97
CA PHE A 9 -15.58 -16.96 10.63
C PHE A 9 -14.16 -17.48 10.38
N HIS A 10 -13.41 -16.85 9.47
CA HIS A 10 -12.11 -17.36 9.02
C HIS A 10 -11.06 -16.25 8.97
N ASP A 11 -10.48 -15.94 10.12
CA ASP A 11 -9.44 -14.92 10.31
C ASP A 11 -8.07 -15.28 9.68
N THR A 12 -7.79 -16.57 9.54
CA THR A 12 -6.50 -17.07 9.01
C THR A 12 -6.23 -16.77 7.54
N HIS A 13 -7.26 -16.48 6.74
CA HIS A 13 -7.10 -16.31 5.28
C HIS A 13 -6.39 -15.00 4.93
N LEU A 14 -6.66 -13.92 5.67
CA LEU A 14 -6.12 -12.60 5.34
C LEU A 14 -4.59 -12.55 5.48
N PRO A 15 -3.97 -13.00 6.59
CA PRO A 15 -2.51 -13.02 6.71
C PRO A 15 -1.81 -13.84 5.62
N ILE A 16 -2.40 -14.96 5.22
CA ILE A 16 -1.83 -15.83 4.18
C ILE A 16 -1.88 -15.11 2.82
N LEU A 17 -3.05 -14.61 2.41
CA LEU A 17 -3.20 -13.88 1.15
C LEU A 17 -2.32 -12.62 1.11
N HIS A 18 -2.25 -11.91 2.23
CA HIS A 18 -1.41 -10.73 2.36
C HIS A 18 0.06 -11.07 2.11
N ARG A 19 0.56 -12.13 2.77
CA ARG A 19 1.93 -12.61 2.60
C ARG A 19 2.25 -13.02 1.16
N GLU A 20 1.34 -13.73 0.49
CA GLU A 20 1.54 -14.11 -0.93
C GLU A 20 1.67 -12.87 -1.84
N LEU A 21 0.85 -11.85 -1.61
CA LEU A 21 0.95 -10.58 -2.34
C LEU A 21 2.25 -9.83 -2.03
N GLU A 22 2.72 -9.87 -0.78
CA GLU A 22 4.02 -9.30 -0.42
C GLU A 22 5.19 -10.02 -1.10
N LEU A 23 5.15 -11.35 -1.18
CA LEU A 23 6.15 -12.15 -1.89
C LEU A 23 6.12 -11.89 -3.39
N ALA A 24 4.95 -11.63 -3.97
CA ALA A 24 4.80 -11.19 -5.35
C ALA A 24 5.32 -9.75 -5.60
N GLY A 25 5.77 -9.05 -4.55
CA GLY A 25 6.32 -7.70 -4.64
C GLY A 25 5.28 -6.58 -4.56
N MET A 26 4.06 -6.89 -4.12
CA MET A 26 3.06 -5.86 -3.81
C MET A 26 3.25 -5.34 -2.39
N ARG A 27 3.03 -4.04 -2.23
CA ARG A 27 3.09 -3.33 -0.97
C ARG A 27 1.79 -2.56 -0.81
N LEU A 28 0.97 -2.98 0.15
CA LEU A 28 -0.41 -2.52 0.27
C LEU A 28 -0.53 -1.47 1.37
N ASN A 29 -1.22 -0.36 1.07
CA ASN A 29 -1.47 0.75 2.01
C ASN A 29 -0.22 1.35 2.67
N GLN A 30 0.93 1.22 2.03
CA GLN A 30 2.18 1.80 2.50
C GLN A 30 2.80 2.71 1.43
N PRO A 31 3.45 3.82 1.81
CA PRO A 31 4.20 4.64 0.88
C PRO A 31 5.54 3.98 0.53
N PRO A 32 6.13 4.33 -0.62
CA PRO A 32 7.53 3.98 -0.91
C PRO A 32 8.46 4.47 0.21
N PRO A 33 9.40 3.62 0.69
CA PRO A 33 10.30 4.01 1.76
C PRO A 33 11.23 5.13 1.31
N GLN A 34 11.52 6.09 2.20
CA GLN A 34 12.48 7.17 1.95
C GLN A 34 13.92 6.70 2.13
N VAL A 35 14.29 5.69 1.34
CA VAL A 35 15.60 5.08 1.28
C VAL A 35 16.12 5.27 -0.13
N PHE A 36 17.29 5.90 -0.26
CA PHE A 36 17.91 6.21 -1.54
C PHE A 36 19.24 5.50 -1.65
N ILE A 37 19.41 4.68 -2.69
CA ILE A 37 20.64 3.91 -2.91
C ILE A 37 21.18 4.30 -4.29
N THR A 38 22.35 4.92 -4.31
CA THR A 38 23.04 5.31 -5.55
C THR A 38 24.29 4.48 -5.71
N ARG A 39 24.41 3.73 -6.81
CA ARG A 39 25.61 2.94 -7.11
C ARG A 39 26.78 3.87 -7.43
N LEU A 40 27.93 3.61 -6.82
CA LEU A 40 29.19 4.32 -7.06
C LEU A 40 30.18 3.42 -7.79
N GLN A 41 31.21 4.03 -8.40
CA GLN A 41 32.27 3.31 -9.09
C GLN A 41 33.33 2.73 -8.13
N LYS A 42 33.61 3.44 -7.03
CA LYS A 42 34.63 3.09 -6.02
C LYS A 42 34.22 3.66 -4.65
N GLY A 43 34.87 3.22 -3.58
CA GLY A 43 34.70 3.78 -2.22
C GLY A 43 33.95 2.88 -1.23
N GLY A 44 33.48 1.70 -1.66
CA GLY A 44 32.71 0.80 -0.80
C GLY A 44 31.28 1.29 -0.56
N VAL A 45 30.60 0.70 0.42
CA VAL A 45 29.22 1.05 0.77
C VAL A 45 29.23 2.03 1.95
N GLU A 46 28.89 3.29 1.66
CA GLU A 46 28.75 4.37 2.63
C GLU A 46 27.28 4.52 3.01
N VAL A 47 26.98 4.47 4.30
CA VAL A 47 25.61 4.63 4.82
C VAL A 47 25.53 5.95 5.58
N ARG A 48 24.61 6.81 5.16
CA ARG A 48 24.26 8.07 5.82
C ARG A 48 22.83 7.97 6.30
N SER A 49 22.59 8.31 7.55
CA SER A 49 21.25 8.33 8.13
C SER A 49 20.95 9.67 8.76
N THR A 50 19.73 10.16 8.57
CA THR A 50 19.21 11.34 9.28
C THR A 50 18.38 10.95 10.52
N VAL A 51 18.12 9.66 10.71
CA VAL A 51 17.32 9.11 11.83
C VAL A 51 18.10 7.99 12.51
N GLU A 52 17.90 7.78 13.81
CA GLU A 52 18.48 6.64 14.52
C GLU A 52 18.01 5.31 13.90
N GLN A 53 18.95 4.38 13.73
CA GLN A 53 18.69 3.08 13.14
C GLN A 53 18.70 2.02 14.25
N THR A 54 17.53 1.45 14.54
CA THR A 54 17.40 0.43 15.59
C THR A 54 17.22 -0.98 15.03
N HIS A 55 16.73 -1.10 13.81
CA HIS A 55 16.43 -2.41 13.21
C HIS A 55 17.67 -3.11 12.65
N LEU A 56 18.64 -2.37 12.12
CA LEU A 56 19.79 -2.92 11.42
C LEU A 56 21.08 -2.20 11.81
N THR A 57 22.16 -2.96 11.92
CA THR A 57 23.51 -2.42 12.01
C THR A 57 23.99 -2.02 10.62
N VAL A 58 24.96 -1.10 10.55
CA VAL A 58 25.56 -0.68 9.29
C VAL A 58 26.17 -1.87 8.53
N GLU A 59 26.71 -2.86 9.24
CA GLU A 59 27.28 -4.07 8.65
C GLU A 59 26.20 -4.90 7.94
N HIS A 60 25.06 -5.16 8.59
CA HIS A 60 23.94 -5.87 7.96
C HIS A 60 23.44 -5.16 6.70
N MET A 61 23.34 -3.82 6.74
CA MET A 61 22.92 -3.05 5.56
C MET A 61 23.92 -3.20 4.41
N ARG A 62 25.23 -3.19 4.68
CA ARG A 62 26.26 -3.39 3.66
C ARG A 62 26.17 -4.77 3.03
N ASP A 63 25.89 -5.80 3.82
CA ASP A 63 25.77 -7.17 3.32
C ASP A 63 24.56 -7.35 2.42
N ILE A 64 23.41 -6.77 2.80
CA ILE A 64 22.21 -6.72 1.95
C ILE A 64 22.51 -6.01 0.62
N ILE A 65 23.18 -4.86 0.65
CA ILE A 65 23.47 -4.11 -0.58
C ILE A 65 24.46 -4.87 -1.48
N ARG A 66 25.44 -5.55 -0.89
CA ARG A 66 26.40 -6.37 -1.63
C ARG A 66 25.75 -7.61 -2.25
N SER A 67 24.75 -8.21 -1.61
CA SER A 67 24.05 -9.38 -2.17
C SER A 67 23.27 -9.03 -3.45
N PHE A 68 22.87 -7.77 -3.61
CA PHE A 68 22.27 -7.23 -4.85
C PHE A 68 23.33 -6.82 -5.91
N GLY A 69 24.61 -7.08 -5.66
CA GLY A 69 25.70 -6.83 -6.60
C GLY A 69 26.30 -5.43 -6.54
N TYR A 70 25.98 -4.62 -5.53
CA TYR A 70 26.57 -3.29 -5.36
C TYR A 70 27.81 -3.34 -4.46
N THR A 71 28.98 -3.33 -5.08
CA THR A 71 30.27 -3.29 -4.36
C THR A 71 30.58 -1.90 -3.79
N SER A 72 30.09 -0.84 -4.44
CA SER A 72 30.22 0.54 -3.98
C SER A 72 28.90 1.28 -4.17
N ALA A 73 28.40 1.93 -3.12
CA ALA A 73 27.12 2.63 -3.12
C ALA A 73 27.05 3.69 -2.01
N LEU A 74 26.31 4.77 -2.27
CA LEU A 74 25.89 5.73 -1.27
C LEU A 74 24.44 5.45 -0.89
N VAL A 75 24.21 5.15 0.39
CA VAL A 75 22.90 4.86 0.97
C VAL A 75 22.50 6.03 1.84
N THR A 76 21.35 6.63 1.57
CA THR A 76 20.78 7.70 2.39
C THR A 76 19.46 7.25 2.98
N LEU A 77 19.39 7.18 4.31
CA LEU A 77 18.23 6.74 5.08
C LEU A 77 17.57 7.95 5.75
N ARG A 78 16.31 8.22 5.41
CA ARG A 78 15.49 9.24 6.08
C ARG A 78 14.45 8.67 7.03
N VAL A 79 14.43 7.34 7.18
CA VAL A 79 13.55 6.57 8.06
C VAL A 79 14.38 5.53 8.80
N ASN A 80 13.84 4.96 9.87
CA ASN A 80 14.43 3.81 10.55
C ASN A 80 14.24 2.54 9.69
N ALA A 81 15.25 2.21 8.89
CA ALA A 81 15.11 1.29 7.76
C ALA A 81 15.16 -0.18 8.20
N THR A 82 14.27 -0.99 7.64
CA THR A 82 14.29 -2.46 7.76
C THR A 82 14.99 -3.10 6.58
N ALA A 83 15.28 -4.40 6.68
CA ALA A 83 15.88 -5.17 5.59
C ALA A 83 14.99 -5.14 4.34
N ASP A 84 13.68 -5.30 4.52
CA ASP A 84 12.71 -5.28 3.43
C ASP A 84 12.66 -3.93 2.72
N MET A 85 12.81 -2.81 3.44
CA MET A 85 12.87 -1.49 2.80
C MET A 85 14.09 -1.34 1.89
N LEU A 86 15.26 -1.85 2.30
CA LEU A 86 16.47 -1.84 1.47
C LEU A 86 16.29 -2.71 0.22
N VAL A 87 15.72 -3.90 0.39
CA VAL A 87 15.40 -4.83 -0.70
C VAL A 87 14.41 -4.20 -1.67
N ASP A 88 13.35 -3.56 -1.15
CA ASP A 88 12.31 -2.93 -1.96
C ASP A 88 12.85 -1.78 -2.80
N THR A 89 13.71 -0.93 -2.23
CA THR A 89 14.38 0.15 -2.96
C THR A 89 15.29 -0.38 -4.07
N MET A 90 15.98 -1.51 -3.85
CA MET A 90 16.90 -2.07 -4.85
C MET A 90 16.21 -2.91 -5.92
N ALA A 91 15.11 -3.59 -5.57
CA ALA A 91 14.39 -4.46 -6.51
C ALA A 91 13.75 -3.66 -7.65
N GLY A 92 13.28 -2.43 -7.39
CA GLY A 92 12.69 -1.53 -8.40
C GLY A 92 11.38 -2.01 -9.02
N SER A 93 10.99 -3.27 -8.83
CA SER A 93 9.79 -3.91 -9.35
C SER A 93 8.62 -3.92 -8.35
N ARG A 94 8.70 -3.15 -7.26
CA ARG A 94 7.68 -3.12 -6.22
C ARG A 94 6.50 -2.25 -6.63
N VAL A 95 5.30 -2.78 -6.43
CA VAL A 95 4.06 -2.06 -6.72
C VAL A 95 3.42 -1.64 -5.40
N TYR A 96 3.38 -0.33 -5.16
CA TYR A 96 2.69 0.26 -4.03
C TYR A 96 1.25 0.56 -4.44
N SER A 97 0.29 -0.12 -3.81
CA SER A 97 -1.13 -0.01 -4.15
C SER A 97 -1.97 0.18 -2.90
N LYS A 98 -3.07 0.91 -3.05
CA LYS A 98 -4.14 0.94 -2.04
C LYS A 98 -4.81 -0.43 -1.95
N ALA A 99 -5.29 -0.79 -0.76
CA ALA A 99 -6.08 -1.98 -0.51
C ALA A 99 -7.21 -1.66 0.46
N VAL A 100 -8.36 -2.32 0.27
CA VAL A 100 -9.51 -2.21 1.17
C VAL A 100 -10.01 -3.60 1.53
N VAL A 101 -10.62 -3.72 2.70
CA VAL A 101 -11.12 -4.99 3.23
C VAL A 101 -12.64 -4.96 3.26
N ILE A 102 -13.25 -6.03 2.75
CA ILE A 102 -14.68 -6.26 2.77
C ILE A 102 -14.94 -7.51 3.59
N ILE A 103 -15.70 -7.37 4.67
CA ILE A 103 -16.14 -8.48 5.49
C ILE A 103 -17.52 -8.91 4.98
N ASN A 104 -17.58 -10.02 4.27
CA ASN A 104 -18.83 -10.56 3.72
C ASN A 104 -19.52 -11.50 4.73
N LYS A 105 -20.81 -11.80 4.53
CA LYS A 105 -21.64 -12.70 5.35
C LYS A 105 -21.99 -12.17 6.74
N ILE A 106 -22.15 -10.87 6.90
CA ILE A 106 -22.53 -10.28 8.20
C ILE A 106 -23.90 -10.73 8.71
N ASP A 107 -24.76 -11.24 7.82
CA ASP A 107 -26.06 -11.82 8.17
C ASP A 107 -25.95 -13.05 9.08
N LEU A 108 -24.81 -13.74 9.07
CA LEU A 108 -24.54 -14.89 9.93
C LEU A 108 -23.67 -14.53 11.14
N ALA A 109 -23.04 -13.35 11.14
CA ALA A 109 -22.01 -13.00 12.09
C ALA A 109 -22.58 -12.37 13.36
N THR A 110 -22.03 -12.72 14.51
CA THR A 110 -22.33 -12.00 15.75
C THR A 110 -21.48 -10.73 15.86
N PRO A 111 -21.88 -9.76 16.73
CA PRO A 111 -21.04 -8.59 17.02
C PRO A 111 -19.64 -8.96 17.54
N GLU A 112 -19.51 -10.11 18.22
CA GLU A 112 -18.23 -10.62 18.72
C GLU A 112 -17.35 -11.12 17.57
N ASP A 113 -17.91 -11.87 16.61
CA ASP A 113 -17.18 -12.31 15.41
C ASP A 113 -16.65 -11.12 14.60
N LEU A 114 -17.48 -10.09 14.43
CA LEU A 114 -17.09 -8.85 13.74
C LEU A 114 -16.00 -8.08 14.49
N ALA A 115 -16.02 -8.10 15.83
CA ALA A 115 -14.96 -7.48 16.64
C ALA A 115 -13.64 -8.26 16.52
N ASN A 116 -13.71 -9.59 16.56
CA ASN A 116 -12.55 -10.48 16.45
C ASN A 116 -11.86 -10.32 15.09
N ILE A 117 -12.62 -10.37 13.99
CA ILE A 117 -12.03 -10.20 12.66
C ILE A 117 -11.41 -8.80 12.52
N ARG A 118 -12.08 -7.74 13.01
CA ARG A 118 -11.52 -6.38 12.98
C ARG A 118 -10.24 -6.25 13.77
N ALA A 119 -10.11 -6.95 14.90
CA ALA A 119 -8.87 -6.96 15.69
C ALA A 119 -7.71 -7.67 14.97
N SER A 120 -8.00 -8.60 14.06
CA SER A 120 -6.99 -9.28 13.25
C SER A 120 -6.51 -8.46 12.05
N LEU A 121 -7.26 -7.42 11.65
CA LEU A 121 -6.94 -6.60 10.49
C LEU A 121 -5.82 -5.62 10.80
N PRO A 122 -4.97 -5.27 9.80
CA PRO A 122 -3.97 -4.24 9.98
C PRO A 122 -4.61 -2.89 10.37
N GLU A 123 -4.02 -2.21 11.35
CA GLU A 123 -4.54 -0.95 11.88
C GLU A 123 -4.61 0.13 10.78
N GLY A 124 -5.70 0.89 10.78
CA GLY A 124 -5.91 1.99 9.84
C GLY A 124 -6.31 1.56 8.41
N TRP A 125 -6.47 0.27 8.14
CA TRP A 125 -6.98 -0.17 6.84
C TRP A 125 -8.48 0.14 6.70
N PRO A 126 -8.95 0.59 5.52
CA PRO A 126 -10.37 0.77 5.28
C PRO A 126 -11.10 -0.58 5.30
N VAL A 127 -12.18 -0.68 6.09
CA VAL A 127 -12.98 -1.91 6.22
C VAL A 127 -14.47 -1.62 6.05
N LEU A 128 -15.16 -2.43 5.25
CA LEU A 128 -16.61 -2.38 5.08
C LEU A 128 -17.27 -3.75 5.32
N PRO A 129 -18.20 -3.89 6.28
CA PRO A 129 -19.03 -5.08 6.41
C PRO A 129 -20.17 -5.08 5.38
N ILE A 130 -20.41 -6.22 4.74
CA ILE A 130 -21.51 -6.42 3.79
C ILE A 130 -22.17 -7.80 3.97
N SER A 131 -23.40 -7.93 3.49
CA SER A 131 -23.99 -9.24 3.21
C SER A 131 -24.39 -9.31 1.74
N ALA A 132 -23.67 -10.14 0.99
CA ALA A 132 -24.02 -10.42 -0.40
C ALA A 132 -25.38 -11.13 -0.56
N VAL A 133 -25.89 -11.77 0.51
CA VAL A 133 -27.16 -12.52 0.49
C VAL A 133 -28.35 -11.60 0.75
N THR A 134 -28.28 -10.74 1.78
CA THR A 134 -29.37 -9.81 2.11
C THR A 134 -29.33 -8.55 1.25
N GLY A 135 -28.20 -8.25 0.62
CA GLY A 135 -27.95 -7.03 -0.13
C GLY A 135 -27.48 -5.86 0.75
N GLU A 136 -27.36 -6.08 2.06
CA GLU A 136 -26.90 -5.06 3.01
C GLU A 136 -25.46 -4.63 2.71
N GLY A 137 -25.25 -3.31 2.61
CA GLY A 137 -23.94 -2.71 2.35
C GLY A 137 -23.45 -2.81 0.90
N ILE A 138 -24.21 -3.38 -0.04
CA ILE A 138 -23.76 -3.51 -1.45
C ILE A 138 -23.69 -2.14 -2.16
N GLU A 139 -24.66 -1.25 -1.94
CA GLU A 139 -24.58 0.09 -2.54
C GLU A 139 -23.47 0.92 -1.88
N GLU A 140 -23.37 0.88 -0.56
CA GLU A 140 -22.28 1.51 0.19
C GLU A 140 -20.90 0.98 -0.23
N MET A 141 -20.80 -0.28 -0.65
CA MET A 141 -19.56 -0.87 -1.17
C MET A 141 -19.08 -0.17 -2.44
N LYS A 142 -19.98 0.29 -3.32
CA LYS A 142 -19.58 1.00 -4.54
C LYS A 142 -18.95 2.34 -4.18
N ASP A 143 -19.61 3.10 -3.31
CA ASP A 143 -19.13 4.40 -2.84
C ASP A 143 -17.82 4.24 -2.08
N PHE A 144 -17.75 3.26 -1.17
CA PHE A 144 -16.56 2.92 -0.42
C PHE A 144 -15.36 2.57 -1.30
N ILE A 145 -15.58 1.78 -2.36
CA ILE A 145 -14.52 1.47 -3.34
C ILE A 145 -14.09 2.75 -4.07
N TYR A 146 -15.04 3.59 -4.50
CA TYR A 146 -14.77 4.83 -5.21
C TYR A 146 -13.92 5.80 -4.38
N ASP A 147 -14.29 6.00 -3.11
CA ASP A 147 -13.59 6.90 -2.19
C ASP A 147 -12.15 6.45 -1.91
N ASN A 148 -11.91 5.14 -1.89
CA ASN A 148 -10.58 4.57 -1.63
C ASN A 148 -9.74 4.37 -2.91
N LEU A 149 -10.32 4.46 -4.10
CA LEU A 149 -9.58 4.40 -5.37
C LEU A 149 -8.65 5.60 -5.55
N GLY A 150 -8.97 6.75 -4.93
CA GLY A 150 -8.23 8.00 -5.10
C GLY A 150 -8.41 8.58 -6.49
N PHE A 151 -9.64 8.56 -7.00
CA PHE A 151 -9.96 9.29 -8.21
C PHE A 151 -10.24 10.76 -7.92
N MET A 152 -9.92 11.58 -8.90
CA MET A 152 -10.26 13.00 -8.94
C MET A 152 -11.10 13.27 -10.18
N SER A 153 -12.19 14.00 -9.99
CA SER A 153 -13.07 14.44 -11.08
C SER A 153 -12.62 15.82 -11.55
N ILE A 154 -12.16 15.91 -12.80
CA ILE A 154 -11.76 17.17 -13.44
C ILE A 154 -12.88 17.64 -14.35
N TYR A 155 -13.41 18.83 -14.10
CA TYR A 155 -14.41 19.47 -14.96
C TYR A 155 -13.73 20.44 -15.92
N LEU A 156 -13.97 20.25 -17.22
CA LEU A 156 -13.33 21.06 -18.26
C LEU A 156 -14.08 22.39 -18.43
N LYS A 157 -13.31 23.47 -18.56
CA LYS A 157 -13.85 24.81 -18.82
C LYS A 157 -13.21 25.38 -20.08
N PRO A 158 -13.93 25.41 -21.22
CA PRO A 158 -13.46 26.07 -22.43
C PRO A 158 -13.29 27.58 -22.21
N GLN A 159 -12.32 28.18 -22.91
CA GLN A 159 -12.07 29.62 -22.79
C GLN A 159 -13.31 30.41 -23.23
N GLY A 160 -13.83 31.24 -22.31
CA GLY A 160 -15.02 32.07 -22.57
C GLY A 160 -16.36 31.35 -22.39
N GLN A 161 -16.38 30.08 -21.99
CA GLN A 161 -17.59 29.33 -21.66
C GLN A 161 -17.64 28.99 -20.17
N GLU A 162 -18.81 28.56 -19.68
CA GLU A 162 -18.94 28.01 -18.33
C GLU A 162 -18.28 26.61 -18.27
N ALA A 163 -17.95 26.18 -17.05
CA ALA A 163 -17.42 24.85 -16.85
C ALA A 163 -18.53 23.82 -17.09
N ASP A 164 -18.21 22.76 -17.83
CA ASP A 164 -19.11 21.62 -17.93
C ASP A 164 -19.05 20.83 -16.62
N LEU A 165 -20.14 20.86 -15.85
CA LEU A 165 -20.27 20.14 -14.57
C LEU A 165 -21.07 18.84 -14.71
N ILE A 166 -21.40 18.43 -15.95
CA ILE A 166 -22.20 17.24 -16.23
C ILE A 166 -21.26 16.05 -16.46
N GLU A 167 -20.22 16.22 -17.27
CA GLU A 167 -19.30 15.14 -17.64
C GLU A 167 -17.88 15.40 -17.10
N PRO A 168 -17.53 14.86 -15.92
CA PRO A 168 -16.17 14.94 -15.40
C PRO A 168 -15.23 13.97 -16.12
N LEU A 169 -14.00 14.41 -16.33
CA LEU A 169 -12.88 13.52 -16.62
C LEU A 169 -12.41 12.88 -15.31
N ILE A 170 -12.54 11.56 -15.19
CA ILE A 170 -12.08 10.79 -14.03
C ILE A 170 -10.61 10.40 -14.25
N VAL A 171 -9.72 10.93 -13.41
CA VAL A 171 -8.29 10.57 -13.42
C VAL A 171 -7.81 10.13 -12.05
N LYS A 172 -6.66 9.46 -11.99
CA LYS A 172 -6.03 9.09 -10.72
C LYS A 172 -5.42 10.31 -10.04
N ASP A 173 -5.42 10.33 -8.71
CA ASP A 173 -4.77 11.33 -7.86
C ASP A 173 -3.27 11.52 -8.15
N THR A 174 -2.60 10.52 -8.72
CA THR A 174 -1.19 10.60 -9.15
C THR A 174 -0.99 11.23 -10.53
N SER A 175 -2.05 11.62 -11.24
CA SER A 175 -1.95 12.10 -12.63
C SER A 175 -1.44 13.54 -12.67
N THR A 176 -0.61 13.85 -13.65
CA THR A 176 -0.14 15.22 -13.93
C THR A 176 -0.92 15.82 -15.10
N VAL A 177 -0.80 17.14 -15.30
CA VAL A 177 -1.45 17.86 -16.42
C VAL A 177 -0.88 17.45 -17.80
N GLN A 178 0.33 16.89 -17.83
CA GLN A 178 1.01 16.44 -19.06
C GLN A 178 0.49 15.12 -19.60
#